data_AF-A0A5C7FRF3-F1
#
_entry.id   AF-A0A5C7FRF3-F1
#
_cell.length_a   1.000
_cell.length_b   1.000
_cell.length_c   1.000
_cell.angle_alpha   90.00
_cell.angle_beta   90.00
_cell.angle_gamma   90.00
#
_symmetry.space_group_name_H-M   'P 1'
#
loop_
_entity.id
_entity.type
_entity.pdbx_description
1 polymer ?
#
loop_
_entity_poly.entity_id
_entity_poly.type
_entity_poly.pdbx_seq_one_letter_code
_entity_poly.pdbx_strand_id
1 'polypeptide(L)'
;MSEQHKFFPSGVWEGIYKYPSDHDGSRHEMHFTLDFKDGVVTGTGTDDVGGFSWRGTYDTDSFAVIMTKSYATHNVYYKGMADEIGIYGRWDLLSAQQTNYLRSALGDSFGDFTARSHGGFHLWPRKGGEEAIAQEVAVKKKKKAAAKKPVTSGG
;
A
#
# COMPACT_ATOMS: atom_id res chain seq x y z
N MET A 1 12.63 2.08 -18.93
CA MET A 1 11.93 0.79 -19.00
C MET A 1 11.58 0.38 -17.59
N SER A 2 10.38 -0.16 -17.38
CA SER A 2 9.98 -0.78 -16.11
C SER A 2 10.67 -2.14 -15.95
N GLU A 3 10.80 -2.58 -14.69
CA GLU A 3 11.32 -3.90 -14.31
C GLU A 3 10.47 -5.04 -14.93
N GLN A 4 11.14 -6.11 -15.37
CA GLN A 4 10.50 -7.30 -15.99
C GLN A 4 10.57 -8.54 -15.08
N HIS A 5 11.14 -8.40 -13.89
CA HIS A 5 11.25 -9.49 -12.93
C HIS A 5 9.89 -10.04 -12.50
N LYS A 6 9.71 -11.36 -12.58
CA LYS A 6 8.40 -12.03 -12.38
C LYS A 6 7.74 -11.77 -11.01
N PHE A 7 8.54 -11.51 -9.97
CA PHE A 7 8.06 -11.23 -8.61
C PHE A 7 7.84 -9.73 -8.34
N PHE A 8 8.31 -8.87 -9.24
CA PHE A 8 8.19 -7.41 -9.13
C PHE A 8 7.52 -6.79 -10.38
N PRO A 9 6.36 -7.32 -10.81
CA PRO A 9 5.67 -6.72 -11.95
C PRO A 9 5.14 -5.34 -11.59
N SER A 10 5.45 -4.35 -12.43
CA SER A 10 4.80 -3.04 -12.36
C SER A 10 3.33 -3.16 -12.79
N GLY A 11 2.44 -2.34 -12.23
CA GLY A 11 1.02 -2.31 -12.59
C GLY A 11 0.09 -2.18 -11.40
N VAL A 12 -1.11 -2.76 -11.52
CA VAL A 12 -2.13 -2.78 -10.45
C VAL A 12 -1.80 -3.86 -9.44
N TRP A 13 -1.93 -3.48 -8.18
CA TRP A 13 -1.79 -4.37 -7.04
C TRP A 13 -2.98 -4.23 -6.11
N GLU A 14 -3.26 -5.33 -5.42
CA GLU A 14 -4.22 -5.41 -4.34
C GLU A 14 -3.48 -5.90 -3.09
N GLY A 15 -4.10 -5.75 -1.93
CA GLY A 15 -3.49 -6.25 -0.71
C GLY A 15 -4.42 -6.17 0.48
N ILE A 16 -3.97 -6.78 1.57
CA ILE A 16 -4.55 -6.66 2.88
C ILE A 16 -3.49 -6.34 3.91
N TYR A 17 -3.89 -5.62 4.95
CA TYR A 17 -3.13 -5.51 6.19
C TYR A 17 -4.04 -5.80 7.39
N LYS A 18 -3.43 -6.15 8.52
CA LYS A 18 -4.10 -6.49 9.78
C LYS A 18 -3.47 -5.77 10.96
N TYR A 19 -4.28 -5.30 11.89
CA TYR A 19 -3.86 -4.89 13.23
C TYR A 19 -3.82 -6.08 14.19
N PRO A 20 -2.97 -6.04 15.23
CA PRO A 20 -2.93 -7.05 16.29
C PRO A 20 -4.25 -7.14 17.07
N SER A 21 -5.00 -6.03 17.12
CA SER A 21 -6.30 -5.93 17.78
C SER A 21 -7.47 -6.41 16.91
N ASP A 22 -7.23 -6.81 15.66
CA ASP A 22 -8.29 -7.28 14.78
C ASP A 22 -8.85 -8.61 15.30
N HIS A 23 -10.03 -8.55 15.92
CA HIS A 23 -10.81 -9.72 16.30
C HIS A 23 -11.51 -10.31 15.06
N ASP A 24 -11.79 -11.61 15.07
CA ASP A 24 -12.52 -12.34 14.03
C ASP A 24 -11.96 -12.27 12.60
N GLY A 25 -10.69 -11.89 12.46
CA GLY A 25 -10.00 -11.90 11.17
C GLY A 25 -10.37 -10.74 10.26
N SER A 26 -10.74 -9.59 10.82
CA SER A 26 -10.83 -8.32 10.08
C SER A 26 -9.55 -8.11 9.24
N ARG A 27 -9.76 -7.63 8.02
CA ARG A 27 -8.73 -7.36 7.03
C ARG A 27 -9.04 -6.02 6.41
N HIS A 28 -8.01 -5.21 6.23
CA HIS A 28 -8.13 -3.91 5.62
C HIS A 28 -7.61 -4.01 4.19
N GLU A 29 -8.53 -3.96 3.23
CA GLU A 29 -8.23 -4.07 1.80
C GLU A 29 -7.61 -2.78 1.26
N MET A 30 -6.69 -2.93 0.32
CA MET A 30 -6.00 -1.83 -0.35
C MET A 30 -5.91 -2.06 -1.85
N HIS A 31 -6.15 -0.99 -2.61
CA HIS A 31 -6.02 -0.98 -4.07
C HIS A 31 -5.04 0.12 -4.48
N PHE A 32 -4.04 -0.25 -5.28
CA PHE A 32 -2.93 0.64 -5.59
C PHE A 32 -2.19 0.22 -6.85
N THR A 33 -1.23 1.03 -7.24
CA THR A 33 -0.27 0.74 -8.30
C THR A 33 1.12 0.69 -7.71
N LEU A 34 1.98 -0.18 -8.26
CA LEU A 34 3.42 -0.18 -8.00
C LEU A 34 4.16 -0.08 -9.33
N ASP A 35 5.21 0.74 -9.34
CA ASP A 35 6.19 0.85 -10.41
C ASP A 35 7.54 0.42 -9.83
N PHE A 36 8.08 -0.66 -10.36
CA PHE A 36 9.38 -1.22 -10.01
C PHE A 36 10.37 -0.88 -11.11
N LYS A 37 11.48 -0.26 -10.74
CA LYS A 37 12.53 0.10 -11.68
C LYS A 37 13.85 0.37 -10.96
N ASP A 38 14.94 -0.19 -11.46
CA ASP A 38 16.31 0.09 -11.02
C ASP A 38 16.48 -0.03 -9.48
N GLY A 39 15.87 -1.06 -8.87
CA GLY A 39 15.91 -1.30 -7.42
C GLY A 39 15.03 -0.35 -6.59
N VAL A 40 14.26 0.52 -7.22
CA VAL A 40 13.32 1.47 -6.59
C VAL A 40 11.89 1.04 -6.86
N VAL A 41 11.04 1.11 -5.82
CA VAL A 41 9.59 0.93 -5.95
C VAL A 41 8.87 2.22 -5.60
N THR A 42 7.91 2.62 -6.43
CA THR A 42 7.02 3.76 -6.18
C THR A 42 5.58 3.38 -6.46
N GLY A 43 4.61 4.19 -6.02
CA GLY A 43 3.21 3.87 -6.26
C GLY A 43 2.25 4.82 -5.59
N THR A 44 0.96 4.64 -5.87
CA THR A 44 -0.12 5.37 -5.19
C THR A 44 -1.36 4.48 -5.09
N GLY A 45 -2.21 4.77 -4.11
CA GLY A 45 -3.47 4.06 -3.95
C GLY A 45 -4.35 4.60 -2.84
N THR A 46 -5.33 3.78 -2.47
CA THR A 46 -6.35 4.10 -1.47
C THR A 46 -6.72 2.86 -0.67
N ASP A 47 -7.05 3.08 0.59
CA ASP A 47 -7.70 2.12 1.49
C ASP A 47 -8.71 2.83 2.40
N ASP A 48 -9.12 2.17 3.48
CA ASP A 48 -10.05 2.67 4.48
C ASP A 48 -9.52 3.83 5.34
N VAL A 49 -8.20 4.03 5.41
CA VAL A 49 -7.57 5.19 6.08
C VAL A 49 -7.57 6.40 5.15
N GLY A 50 -7.30 6.19 3.85
CA GLY A 50 -7.40 7.23 2.83
C GLY A 50 -6.44 7.04 1.66
N GLY A 51 -6.19 8.13 0.92
CA GLY A 51 -5.22 8.13 -0.16
C GLY A 51 -3.77 8.15 0.34
N PHE A 52 -2.91 7.37 -0.31
CA PHE A 52 -1.50 7.22 0.06
C PHE A 52 -0.56 7.13 -1.15
N SER A 53 0.72 7.36 -0.89
CA SER A 53 1.82 7.07 -1.83
C SER A 53 2.80 6.03 -1.27
N TRP A 54 3.38 5.23 -2.16
CA TRP A 54 4.47 4.30 -1.89
C TRP A 54 5.80 4.86 -2.37
N ARG A 55 6.85 4.67 -1.58
CA ARG A 55 8.24 4.81 -1.99
C ARG A 55 9.12 3.84 -1.21
N GLY A 56 10.05 3.19 -1.89
CA GLY A 56 10.92 2.20 -1.27
C GLY A 56 11.98 1.65 -2.19
N THR A 57 12.59 0.55 -1.76
CA THR A 57 13.58 -0.22 -2.51
C THR A 57 13.20 -1.70 -2.54
N TYR A 58 13.63 -2.38 -3.59
CA TYR A 58 13.51 -3.82 -3.74
C TYR A 58 14.83 -4.41 -4.23
N ASP A 59 15.05 -5.69 -3.95
CA ASP A 59 16.25 -6.41 -4.34
C ASP A 59 15.85 -7.74 -4.99
N THR A 60 16.37 -8.01 -6.19
CA THR A 60 15.99 -9.19 -6.99
C THR A 60 16.67 -10.48 -6.57
N ASP A 61 17.75 -10.39 -5.81
CA ASP A 61 18.55 -11.55 -5.41
C ASP A 61 18.05 -12.12 -4.07
N SER A 62 17.76 -11.22 -3.12
CA SER A 62 17.23 -11.53 -1.81
C SER A 62 15.70 -11.55 -1.75
N PHE A 63 15.02 -11.00 -2.77
CA PHE A 63 13.58 -10.78 -2.80
C PHE A 63 13.05 -9.84 -1.72
N ALA A 64 13.92 -9.10 -1.04
CA ALA A 64 13.55 -8.16 0.00
C ALA A 64 12.88 -6.91 -0.59
N VAL A 65 11.85 -6.42 0.09
CA VAL A 65 11.16 -5.17 -0.26
C VAL A 65 10.97 -4.33 1.00
N ILE A 66 11.40 -3.08 0.94
CA ILE A 66 11.24 -2.12 2.04
C ILE A 66 10.56 -0.87 1.47
N MET A 67 9.41 -0.52 2.01
CA MET A 67 8.61 0.60 1.52
C MET A 67 8.11 1.48 2.65
N THR A 68 7.89 2.75 2.34
CA THR A 68 7.14 3.68 3.18
C THR A 68 5.83 4.00 2.49
N LYS A 69 4.73 3.72 3.20
CA LYS A 69 3.39 4.20 2.86
C LYS A 69 3.21 5.56 3.50
N SER A 70 2.93 6.58 2.70
CA SER A 70 2.77 7.95 3.20
C SER A 70 1.33 8.40 3.00
N TYR A 71 0.67 8.75 4.10
CA TYR A 71 -0.58 9.50 4.11
C TYR A 71 -0.27 10.99 4.34
N ALA A 72 -1.28 11.85 4.19
CA ALA A 72 -1.13 13.27 4.54
C ALA A 72 -0.78 13.51 6.02
N THR A 73 -1.11 12.56 6.90
CA THR A 73 -0.99 12.73 8.36
C THR A 73 0.15 11.93 8.99
N HIS A 74 0.57 10.82 8.38
CA HIS A 74 1.56 9.92 8.96
C HIS A 74 2.17 8.98 7.92
N ASN A 75 3.24 8.30 8.33
CA ASN A 75 3.89 7.25 7.55
C ASN A 75 3.69 5.88 8.20
N VAL A 76 3.70 4.84 7.39
CA VAL A 76 3.73 3.44 7.80
C VAL A 76 4.85 2.73 7.07
N TYR A 77 5.68 1.99 7.80
CA TYR A 77 6.91 1.38 7.29
C TYR A 77 6.67 -0.10 7.04
N TYR A 78 6.85 -0.54 5.80
CA TYR A 78 6.63 -1.91 5.37
C TYR A 78 7.98 -2.59 5.11
N LYS A 79 8.15 -3.78 5.67
CA LYS A 79 9.29 -4.68 5.40
C LYS A 79 8.75 -6.06 5.05
N GLY A 80 9.11 -6.55 3.88
CA GLY A 80 8.60 -7.83 3.39
C GLY A 80 9.54 -8.55 2.43
N MET A 81 9.06 -9.70 2.00
CA MET A 81 9.71 -10.60 1.05
C MET A 81 8.73 -10.89 -0.09
N ALA A 82 9.25 -11.00 -1.31
CA ALA A 82 8.46 -11.39 -2.47
C ALA A 82 8.56 -12.90 -2.74
N ASP A 83 7.47 -13.49 -3.20
CA ASP A 83 7.39 -14.86 -3.68
C ASP A 83 6.43 -14.98 -4.89
N GLU A 84 5.98 -16.19 -5.19
CA GLU A 84 5.11 -16.47 -6.34
C GLU A 84 3.69 -15.89 -6.23
N ILE A 85 3.25 -15.54 -5.01
CA ILE A 85 1.89 -15.05 -4.77
C ILE A 85 1.85 -13.56 -4.42
N GLY A 86 2.99 -12.96 -4.08
CA GLY A 86 3.12 -11.52 -3.92
C GLY A 86 4.19 -11.12 -2.92
N ILE A 87 3.98 -9.98 -2.25
CA ILE A 87 4.87 -9.46 -1.21
C ILE A 87 4.15 -9.59 0.13
N TYR A 88 4.79 -10.24 1.10
CA TYR A 88 4.25 -10.41 2.45
C TYR A 88 5.26 -9.94 3.50
N GLY A 89 4.77 -9.59 4.69
CA GLY A 89 5.66 -9.18 5.77
C GLY A 89 4.97 -8.42 6.88
N ARG A 90 5.70 -7.46 7.45
CA ARG A 90 5.27 -6.65 8.59
C ARG A 90 5.25 -5.17 8.25
N TRP A 91 4.22 -4.48 8.72
CA TRP A 91 4.16 -3.03 8.77
C TRP A 91 4.41 -2.54 10.21
N ASP A 92 4.98 -1.35 10.35
CA ASP A 92 5.23 -0.66 11.62
C ASP A 92 4.79 0.83 11.52
N LEU A 93 4.17 1.40 12.55
CA LEU A 93 3.83 2.84 12.60
C LEU A 93 5.02 3.73 12.97
N LEU A 94 6.06 3.13 13.54
CA LEU A 94 7.29 3.82 13.90
C LEU A 94 8.44 3.35 13.03
N SER A 95 9.29 4.29 12.65
CA SER A 95 10.59 3.93 12.06
C SER A 95 11.45 3.20 13.09
N ALA A 96 12.44 2.44 12.63
CA ALA A 96 13.39 1.78 13.52
C ALA A 96 14.09 2.77 14.47
N GLN A 97 14.40 3.98 13.98
CA GLN A 97 15.01 5.03 14.78
C GLN A 97 14.06 5.55 15.88
N GLN A 98 12.80 5.83 15.54
CA GLN A 98 11.79 6.26 16.51
C GLN A 98 11.53 5.16 17.55
N THR A 99 11.44 3.91 17.12
CA THR A 99 11.28 2.76 18.01
C THR A 99 12.43 2.64 19.01
N ASN A 100 13.68 2.78 18.55
CA ASN A 100 14.84 2.71 19.43
C ASN A 100 14.89 3.87 20.43
N TYR A 101 14.56 5.08 19.97
CA TYR A 101 14.51 6.27 20.82
C TYR A 101 13.40 6.16 21.89
N LEU A 102 12.19 5.76 21.51
CA LEU A 102 11.09 5.66 22.46
C LEU A 102 11.28 4.50 23.42
N ARG A 103 11.91 3.40 23.00
CA ARG A 103 12.30 2.31 23.90
C ARG A 103 13.25 2.80 24.99
N SER A 104 14.28 3.58 24.64
CA SER A 104 15.21 4.10 25.64
C SER A 104 14.56 5.14 26.55
N ALA A 105 13.62 5.94 26.04
CA ALA A 105 12.94 6.98 26.80
C ALA A 105 11.83 6.45 27.72
N LEU A 106 11.11 5.39 27.32
CA LEU A 106 9.88 4.94 27.99
C LEU A 106 10.02 3.59 28.72
N GLY A 107 11.13 2.87 28.54
CA GLY A 107 11.40 1.63 29.24
C GLY A 107 10.27 0.61 29.12
N ASP A 108 9.89 -0.02 30.23
CA ASP A 108 8.90 -1.10 30.28
C ASP A 108 7.49 -0.65 29.83
N SER A 109 7.15 0.64 29.99
CA SER A 109 5.88 1.20 29.52
C SER A 109 5.77 1.26 27.99
N PHE A 110 6.88 1.09 27.26
CA PHE A 110 6.88 1.05 25.80
C PHE A 110 6.28 -0.24 25.22
N GLY A 111 6.26 -1.33 26.00
CA GLY A 111 5.88 -2.67 25.52
C GLY A 111 4.48 -2.73 24.90
N ASP A 112 3.46 -2.26 25.62
CA ASP A 112 2.06 -2.31 25.15
C ASP A 112 1.83 -1.43 23.91
N PHE A 113 2.49 -0.27 23.83
CA PHE A 113 2.43 0.59 22.65
C PHE A 113 2.99 -0.12 21.41
N THR A 114 4.17 -0.76 21.54
CA THR A 114 4.77 -1.47 20.41
C THR A 114 3.90 -2.63 19.95
N ALA A 115 3.32 -3.40 20.87
CA ALA A 115 2.50 -4.56 20.56
C ALA A 115 1.32 -4.25 19.64
N ARG A 116 0.84 -2.99 19.64
CA ARG A 116 -0.29 -2.51 18.82
C ARG A 116 0.13 -1.70 17.60
N SER A 117 1.40 -1.33 17.50
CA SER A 117 1.92 -0.38 16.49
C SER A 117 2.55 -1.07 15.28
N HIS A 118 2.20 -2.32 15.04
CA HIS A 118 2.71 -3.11 13.93
C HIS A 118 1.71 -4.19 13.54
N GLY A 119 1.84 -4.78 12.36
CA GLY A 119 0.97 -5.89 11.97
C GLY A 119 1.43 -6.60 10.70
N GLY A 120 0.69 -7.63 10.30
CA GLY A 120 0.98 -8.40 9.10
C GLY A 120 0.36 -7.77 7.85
N PHE A 121 0.96 -8.00 6.70
CA PHE A 121 0.38 -7.65 5.40
C PHE A 121 0.65 -8.73 4.35
N HIS A 122 -0.16 -8.69 3.30
CA HIS A 122 0.06 -9.42 2.06
C HIS A 122 -0.43 -8.59 0.87
N LEU A 123 0.42 -8.36 -0.12
CA LEU A 123 0.18 -7.60 -1.34
C LEU A 123 0.34 -8.52 -2.55
N TRP A 124 -0.53 -8.46 -3.55
CA TRP A 124 -0.40 -9.27 -4.75
C TRP A 124 -0.70 -8.46 -6.03
N PRO A 125 -0.01 -8.75 -7.14
CA PRO A 125 -0.31 -8.10 -8.41
C PRO A 125 -1.66 -8.58 -8.93
N ARG A 126 -2.46 -7.66 -9.46
CA ARG A 126 -3.72 -8.01 -10.12
C ARG A 126 -3.43 -8.47 -11.54
N LYS A 127 -3.81 -9.70 -11.87
CA LYS A 127 -3.73 -10.21 -13.24
C LYS A 127 -4.55 -9.32 -14.18
N GLY A 128 -3.92 -8.79 -15.25
CA GLY A 128 -4.58 -7.93 -16.24
C GLY A 128 -4.77 -6.45 -15.84
N GLY A 129 -3.97 -5.94 -14.90
CA GLY A 129 -4.17 -4.62 -14.27
C GLY A 129 -4.29 -3.41 -15.21
N GLU A 130 -3.61 -3.38 -16.36
CA GLU A 130 -3.70 -2.25 -17.30
C GLU A 130 -5.11 -2.09 -17.89
N GLU A 131 -5.78 -3.20 -18.22
CA GLU A 131 -7.14 -3.18 -18.78
C GLU A 131 -8.16 -2.73 -17.74
N ALA A 132 -7.98 -3.14 -16.47
CA ALA A 132 -8.87 -2.78 -15.38
C ALA A 132 -8.82 -1.28 -15.04
N ILE A 133 -7.62 -0.67 -14.99
CA ILE A 133 -7.49 0.79 -14.79
C ILE A 133 -8.11 1.54 -15.97
N ALA A 134 -7.83 1.12 -17.20
CA ALA A 134 -8.39 1.77 -18.39
C ALA A 134 -9.92 1.76 -18.36
N GLN A 135 -10.52 0.64 -17.94
CA GLN A 135 -11.96 0.52 -17.77
C GLN A 135 -12.49 1.40 -16.64
N GLU A 136 -11.85 1.43 -15.46
CA GLU A 136 -12.29 2.24 -14.33
C GLU A 136 -12.18 3.75 -14.62
N VAL A 137 -11.09 4.18 -15.25
CA VAL A 137 -10.89 5.57 -15.71
C VAL A 137 -11.93 5.94 -16.76
N ALA A 138 -12.24 5.05 -17.70
CA ALA A 138 -13.30 5.28 -18.68
C ALA A 138 -14.68 5.40 -18.02
N VAL A 139 -14.99 4.59 -17.01
CA VAL A 139 -16.24 4.67 -16.24
C VAL A 139 -16.32 5.98 -15.46
N LYS A 140 -15.24 6.39 -14.76
CA LYS A 140 -15.18 7.68 -14.05
C LYS A 140 -15.35 8.87 -15.00
N LYS A 141 -14.72 8.85 -16.18
CA LYS A 141 -14.91 9.86 -17.22
C LYS A 141 -16.35 9.93 -17.72
N LYS A 142 -16.99 8.77 -17.97
CA LYS A 142 -18.41 8.71 -18.41
C LYS A 142 -19.37 9.26 -17.35
N LYS A 143 -19.18 8.91 -16.06
CA LYS A 143 -20.00 9.47 -14.96
C LYS A 143 -19.85 10.99 -14.85
N LYS A 144 -18.63 11.52 -14.99
CA LYS A 144 -18.37 12.98 -14.94
C LYS A 144 -18.97 13.73 -16.13
N ALA A 145 -19.04 13.11 -17.31
CA ALA A 145 -19.71 13.68 -18.48
C ALA A 145 -21.25 13.68 -18.35
N ALA A 146 -21.83 12.62 -17.76
CA ALA A 146 -23.27 12.54 -17.52
C ALA A 146 -23.75 13.58 -16.50
N ALA A 147 -22.93 13.91 -15.49
CA ALA A 147 -23.24 14.92 -14.47
C ALA A 147 -23.16 16.38 -14.96
N LYS A 148 -22.74 16.63 -16.21
CA LYS A 148 -22.57 17.98 -16.80
C LYS A 148 -23.68 18.39 -17.77
N LYS A 149 -24.74 17.60 -17.97
CA LYS A 149 -25.87 18.02 -18.81
C LYS A 149 -26.63 19.17 -18.12
N PRO A 150 -26.85 20.33 -18.80
CA PRO A 150 -27.59 21.43 -18.20
C PRO A 150 -29.06 21.03 -18.06
N VAL A 151 -29.66 21.37 -16.92
CA VAL A 151 -31.11 21.41 -16.76
C VAL A 151 -31.62 22.53 -17.69
N THR A 152 -32.18 22.17 -18.83
CA THR A 152 -32.96 23.10 -19.64
C THR A 152 -34.27 23.38 -18.91
N SER A 153 -34.40 24.58 -18.36
CA SER A 153 -35.67 25.11 -17.84
C SER A 153 -36.63 25.34 -19.01
N GLY A 154 -37.70 24.54 -19.08
CA GLY A 154 -38.88 24.83 -19.92
C GLY A 154 -39.75 25.88 -19.24
N GLY A 155 -40.18 26.88 -20.02
CA GLY A 155 -40.98 28.03 -19.59
C GLY A 155 -42.47 27.77 -19.46
#